data_AF-A0AAW5K5V3-F1
#
_entry.id   AF-A0AAW5K5V3-F1
#
_cell.length_a   1.000
_cell.length_b   1.000
_cell.length_c   1.000
_cell.angle_alpha   90.00
_cell.angle_beta   90.00
_cell.angle_gamma   90.00
#
_symmetry.space_group_name_H-M   'P 1'
#
loop_
_entity.id
_entity.type
_entity.pdbx_description
1 polymer ?
#
loop_
_entity_poly.entity_id
_entity_poly.type
_entity_poly.pdbx_seq_one_letter_code
_entity_poly.pdbx_strand_id
1 'polypeptide(L)'
;MAEQYGYFNGLAYDEDFPAQRIAALVPNGVYQNGSQVLADGSMKLQVTPGRAWINGYFYRSDEAVEVTVPTAHPSLPRKDAVVLRWDLPEKVMGVCVVEGTPANNPQPPALRRDKQVYDLQLALVKVETGAIALTQSAVQDTRTDRTVCGYTQGFDQMDFSQLMAQLDAWAEEYRTGKNEEFQGWFDTIKNQLTDNVAGSLQAQINQITESKGQPGGIAGQDALQALADSRGQADGIATLDSAGKLAQMPTAGDVGADAAGSAAAVQTSLGSHTGNKQNPHGVTAAQVGAALSGHTHTAAQVGAAPSSHTHTAAQVGARPSSWMPTLGDLGIRFGTWTPKAKGWTLASSSKGYYAKIGRWVHLSFDLAITGRSGTDSVVINNLPFSPASTSAGSVSYYNFGVYANGSTSSPFSALSTCIYSGDSGFYFVGNYAERSWRVAAHEGLGISGTVELVGSISYLTND
;
A
#
# COMPACT_ATOMS: atom_id res chain seq x y z
N MET A 1 0.85 -37.66 -20.67
CA MET A 1 -0.61 -37.49 -20.56
C MET A 1 -0.90 -36.07 -21.00
N ALA A 2 -1.82 -35.90 -21.95
CA ALA A 2 -2.15 -34.61 -22.54
C ALA A 2 -2.70 -33.61 -21.51
N GLU A 3 -3.65 -34.07 -20.70
CA GLU A 3 -4.44 -33.25 -19.77
C GLU A 3 -4.02 -33.43 -18.31
N GLN A 4 -4.16 -32.35 -17.53
CA GLN A 4 -3.81 -32.21 -16.12
C GLN A 4 -4.86 -31.33 -15.41
N TYR A 5 -5.37 -31.79 -14.27
CA TYR A 5 -6.32 -31.08 -13.41
C TYR A 5 -6.18 -31.57 -11.96
N GLY A 6 -6.75 -30.86 -10.98
CA GLY A 6 -6.47 -31.13 -9.56
C GLY A 6 -7.55 -30.69 -8.57
N TYR A 7 -7.21 -30.76 -7.27
CA TYR A 7 -8.05 -30.58 -6.07
C TYR A 7 -9.10 -31.66 -5.77
N PHE A 8 -9.26 -32.68 -6.61
CA PHE A 8 -10.29 -33.70 -6.42
C PHE A 8 -9.97 -34.85 -5.45
N ASN A 9 -8.84 -34.86 -4.72
CA ASN A 9 -8.50 -36.00 -3.84
C ASN A 9 -7.80 -35.60 -2.51
N GLY A 10 -8.60 -35.19 -1.53
CA GLY A 10 -8.79 -35.98 -0.30
C GLY A 10 -7.73 -35.91 0.81
N LEU A 11 -7.93 -35.02 1.80
CA LEU A 11 -7.55 -35.25 3.20
C LEU A 11 -8.40 -34.45 4.20
N ALA A 12 -9.46 -35.08 4.73
CA ALA A 12 -10.13 -34.81 6.04
C ALA A 12 -10.55 -33.38 6.45
N TYR A 13 -10.31 -32.37 5.61
CA TYR A 13 -10.80 -31.00 5.71
C TYR A 13 -11.54 -30.68 4.41
N ASP A 14 -12.49 -29.76 4.51
CA ASP A 14 -13.44 -29.45 3.44
C ASP A 14 -12.74 -29.02 2.13
N GLU A 15 -12.87 -29.83 1.07
CA GLU A 15 -12.21 -29.60 -0.24
C GLU A 15 -12.65 -28.26 -0.87
N ASP A 16 -13.83 -27.78 -0.48
CA ASP A 16 -14.39 -26.46 -0.78
C ASP A 16 -13.47 -25.29 -0.35
N PHE A 17 -12.76 -25.39 0.78
CA PHE A 17 -12.06 -24.24 1.36
C PHE A 17 -10.97 -23.62 0.46
N PRO A 18 -9.98 -24.37 -0.08
CA PRO A 18 -9.00 -23.82 -1.01
C PRO A 18 -9.64 -23.38 -2.34
N ALA A 19 -10.61 -24.13 -2.85
CA ALA A 19 -11.29 -23.81 -4.10
C ALA A 19 -12.06 -22.47 -3.99
N GLN A 20 -12.84 -22.28 -2.93
CA GLN A 20 -13.53 -21.02 -2.63
C GLN A 20 -12.57 -19.83 -2.49
N ARG A 21 -11.39 -20.04 -1.88
CA ARG A 21 -10.36 -18.98 -1.75
C ARG A 21 -9.77 -18.57 -3.10
N ILE A 22 -9.55 -19.52 -4.01
CA ILE A 22 -9.02 -19.23 -5.35
C ILE A 22 -10.12 -18.66 -6.26
N ALA A 23 -11.36 -19.16 -6.18
CA ALA A 23 -12.51 -18.63 -6.92
C ALA A 23 -12.82 -17.15 -6.57
N ALA A 24 -12.46 -16.71 -5.37
CA ALA A 24 -12.55 -15.31 -4.94
C ALA A 24 -11.40 -14.42 -5.47
N LEU A 25 -10.37 -15.00 -6.09
CA LEU A 25 -9.18 -14.31 -6.61
C LEU A 25 -9.05 -14.40 -8.14
N VAL A 26 -9.48 -15.52 -8.74
CA VAL A 26 -9.37 -15.82 -10.16
C VAL A 26 -10.75 -16.20 -10.71
N PRO A 27 -11.31 -15.45 -11.69
CA PRO A 27 -12.64 -15.73 -12.22
C PRO A 27 -12.65 -16.98 -13.11
N ASN A 28 -13.83 -17.59 -13.27
CA ASN A 28 -14.02 -18.71 -14.19
C ASN A 28 -13.72 -18.27 -15.64
N GLY A 29 -12.99 -19.08 -16.40
CA GLY A 29 -12.67 -18.82 -17.80
C GLY A 29 -11.44 -19.59 -18.30
N VAL A 30 -11.19 -19.50 -19.61
CA VAL A 30 -9.97 -20.06 -20.25
C VAL A 30 -8.89 -19.00 -20.38
N TYR A 31 -7.63 -19.40 -20.50
CA TYR A 31 -6.53 -18.48 -20.79
C TYR A 31 -6.59 -18.02 -22.25
N GLN A 32 -6.13 -16.81 -22.54
CA GLN A 32 -5.97 -16.34 -23.91
C GLN A 32 -4.92 -17.20 -24.65
N ASN A 33 -5.09 -17.37 -25.96
CA ASN A 33 -4.21 -18.16 -26.84
C ASN A 33 -4.15 -19.68 -26.56
N GLY A 34 -5.18 -20.26 -25.91
CA GLY A 34 -5.29 -21.71 -25.72
C GLY A 34 -6.73 -22.23 -25.78
N SER A 35 -6.90 -23.56 -25.74
CA SER A 35 -8.21 -24.24 -25.75
C SER A 35 -9.12 -23.90 -26.95
N GLN A 36 -8.55 -23.61 -28.12
CA GLN A 36 -9.30 -23.29 -29.34
C GLN A 36 -9.86 -24.57 -29.97
N VAL A 37 -11.14 -24.57 -30.34
CA VAL A 37 -11.77 -25.69 -31.06
C VAL A 37 -11.51 -25.58 -32.55
N LEU A 38 -10.83 -26.57 -33.12
CA LEU A 38 -10.51 -26.69 -34.54
C LEU A 38 -11.18 -27.92 -35.15
N ALA A 39 -11.70 -27.83 -36.36
CA ALA A 39 -12.27 -28.98 -37.08
C ALA A 39 -11.21 -29.70 -37.93
N ASP A 40 -11.18 -31.04 -37.87
CA ASP A 40 -10.18 -31.86 -38.58
C ASP A 40 -10.60 -32.35 -39.98
N GLY A 41 -11.84 -32.03 -40.39
CA GLY A 41 -12.43 -32.51 -41.65
C GLY A 41 -13.22 -33.82 -41.52
N SER A 42 -13.39 -34.36 -40.31
CA SER A 42 -14.23 -35.52 -39.99
C SER A 42 -15.32 -35.16 -38.97
N MET A 43 -15.97 -36.13 -38.33
CA MET A 43 -16.88 -35.91 -37.19
C MET A 43 -16.11 -35.75 -35.86
N LYS A 44 -14.93 -35.12 -35.91
CA LYS A 44 -14.05 -34.87 -34.77
C LYS A 44 -13.59 -33.42 -34.76
N LEU A 45 -13.19 -32.98 -33.57
CA LEU A 45 -12.65 -31.65 -33.32
C LEU A 45 -11.40 -31.79 -32.45
N GLN A 46 -10.40 -30.96 -32.72
CA GLN A 46 -9.16 -30.87 -31.95
C GLN A 46 -9.20 -29.59 -31.13
N VAL A 47 -9.13 -29.70 -29.81
CA VAL A 47 -9.03 -28.55 -28.91
C VAL A 47 -7.56 -28.30 -28.58
N THR A 48 -7.04 -27.13 -28.97
CA THR A 48 -5.60 -26.83 -28.84
C THR A 48 -5.15 -26.84 -27.38
N PRO A 49 -3.84 -27.06 -27.11
CA PRO A 49 -3.25 -26.85 -25.78
C PRO A 49 -3.73 -25.55 -25.14
N GLY A 50 -3.88 -25.55 -23.81
CA GLY A 50 -4.53 -24.45 -23.11
C GLY A 50 -4.66 -24.67 -21.61
N ARG A 51 -5.19 -23.66 -20.93
CA ARG A 51 -5.37 -23.63 -19.47
C ARG A 51 -6.70 -22.96 -19.13
N ALA A 52 -7.27 -23.29 -17.98
CA ALA A 52 -8.50 -22.69 -17.50
C ALA A 52 -8.63 -22.74 -15.98
N TRP A 53 -9.53 -21.92 -15.46
CA TRP A 53 -10.01 -21.97 -14.08
C TRP A 53 -11.53 -22.13 -14.06
N ILE A 54 -12.04 -23.04 -13.23
CA ILE A 54 -13.47 -23.21 -12.97
C ILE A 54 -13.66 -23.44 -11.47
N ASN A 55 -14.39 -22.55 -10.79
CA ASN A 55 -14.71 -22.61 -9.36
C ASN A 55 -13.47 -22.76 -8.45
N GLY A 56 -12.32 -22.21 -8.87
CA GLY A 56 -11.03 -22.35 -8.19
C GLY A 56 -10.25 -23.63 -8.51
N TYR A 57 -10.81 -24.53 -9.31
CA TYR A 57 -10.11 -25.71 -9.85
C TYR A 57 -9.38 -25.35 -11.14
N PHE A 58 -8.17 -25.90 -11.34
CA PHE A 58 -7.37 -25.65 -12.53
C PHE A 58 -7.51 -26.78 -13.54
N TYR A 59 -7.46 -26.43 -14.83
CA TYR A 59 -7.27 -27.34 -15.95
C TYR A 59 -6.10 -26.86 -16.80
N ARG A 60 -5.33 -27.81 -17.33
CA ARG A 60 -4.22 -27.62 -18.28
C ARG A 60 -4.20 -28.77 -19.27
N SER A 61 -4.09 -28.48 -20.56
CA SER A 61 -3.64 -29.46 -21.56
C SER A 61 -2.38 -28.93 -22.24
N ASP A 62 -1.35 -29.77 -22.30
CA ASP A 62 -0.10 -29.49 -23.00
C ASP A 62 -0.10 -30.02 -24.45
N GLU A 63 -1.04 -30.91 -24.79
CA GLU A 63 -1.27 -31.47 -26.13
C GLU A 63 -2.67 -31.11 -26.63
N ALA A 64 -2.98 -31.40 -27.90
CA ALA A 64 -4.33 -31.20 -28.44
C ALA A 64 -5.27 -32.32 -27.96
N VAL A 65 -6.48 -31.94 -27.53
CA VAL A 65 -7.51 -32.86 -27.03
C VAL A 65 -8.51 -33.15 -28.15
N GLU A 66 -8.54 -34.39 -28.62
CA GLU A 66 -9.53 -34.84 -29.59
C GLU A 66 -10.89 -35.09 -28.92
N VAL A 67 -11.96 -34.50 -29.45
CA VAL A 67 -13.34 -34.84 -29.10
C VAL A 67 -14.12 -35.28 -30.34
N THR A 68 -14.84 -36.39 -30.22
CA THR A 68 -15.73 -36.89 -31.29
C THR A 68 -17.13 -36.29 -31.11
N VAL A 69 -17.69 -35.76 -32.20
CA VAL A 69 -19.06 -35.26 -32.24
C VAL A 69 -20.00 -36.41 -32.61
N PRO A 70 -21.14 -36.62 -31.92
CA PRO A 70 -22.07 -37.70 -32.23
C PRO A 70 -22.54 -37.68 -33.70
N THR A 71 -22.90 -38.84 -34.25
CA THR A 71 -23.40 -38.94 -35.64
C THR A 71 -24.56 -37.98 -35.89
N ALA A 72 -24.56 -37.31 -37.05
CA ALA A 72 -25.59 -36.35 -37.40
C ALA A 72 -26.98 -37.00 -37.52
N HIS A 73 -28.02 -36.30 -37.08
CA HIS A 73 -29.39 -36.77 -37.22
C HIS A 73 -29.81 -36.80 -38.72
N PRO A 74 -30.47 -37.87 -39.20
CA PRO A 74 -30.67 -38.12 -40.64
C PRO A 74 -31.71 -37.20 -41.31
N SER A 75 -32.42 -36.35 -40.56
CA SER A 75 -33.51 -35.51 -41.14
C SER A 75 -33.66 -34.10 -40.54
N LEU A 76 -32.80 -33.70 -39.60
CA LEU A 76 -32.86 -32.38 -38.95
C LEU A 76 -31.44 -31.96 -38.52
N PRO A 77 -31.07 -30.67 -38.60
CA PRO A 77 -29.81 -30.17 -38.06
C PRO A 77 -29.89 -30.00 -36.52
N ARG A 78 -28.74 -29.91 -35.86
CA ARG A 78 -28.62 -29.56 -34.43
C ARG A 78 -27.44 -28.61 -34.18
N LYS A 79 -27.33 -28.10 -32.96
CA LYS A 79 -26.13 -27.41 -32.47
C LYS A 79 -25.59 -28.17 -31.27
N ASP A 80 -24.36 -28.63 -31.35
CA ASP A 80 -23.68 -29.28 -30.24
C ASP A 80 -22.74 -28.26 -29.58
N ALA A 81 -22.48 -28.38 -28.28
CA ALA A 81 -21.56 -27.50 -27.56
C ALA A 81 -20.30 -28.26 -27.15
N VAL A 82 -19.13 -27.77 -27.56
CA VAL A 82 -17.85 -28.22 -27.01
C VAL A 82 -17.62 -27.44 -25.73
N VAL A 83 -17.63 -28.14 -24.59
CA VAL A 83 -17.45 -27.54 -23.27
C VAL A 83 -16.17 -28.07 -22.63
N LEU A 84 -15.46 -27.21 -21.92
CA LEU A 84 -14.60 -27.65 -20.83
C LEU A 84 -15.49 -27.79 -19.59
N ARG A 85 -15.67 -29.02 -19.12
CA ARG A 85 -16.48 -29.34 -17.94
C ARG A 85 -15.59 -29.48 -16.71
N TRP A 86 -16.06 -28.95 -15.59
CA TRP A 86 -15.69 -29.35 -14.24
C TRP A 86 -16.80 -30.24 -13.68
N ASP A 87 -16.47 -31.45 -13.25
CA ASP A 87 -17.42 -32.41 -12.66
C ASP A 87 -16.91 -32.89 -11.30
N LEU A 88 -17.57 -32.42 -10.23
CA LEU A 88 -17.19 -32.69 -8.84
C LEU A 88 -17.61 -34.11 -8.37
N PRO A 89 -18.79 -34.66 -8.73
CA PRO A 89 -19.12 -36.06 -8.48
C PRO A 89 -18.14 -37.04 -9.12
N GLU A 90 -17.85 -36.89 -10.42
CA GLU A 90 -16.92 -37.77 -11.14
C GLU A 90 -15.44 -37.41 -10.92
N LYS A 91 -15.17 -36.32 -10.17
CA LYS A 91 -13.83 -35.88 -9.75
C LYS A 91 -12.86 -35.59 -10.91
N VAL A 92 -13.37 -35.00 -11.99
CA VAL A 92 -12.63 -34.71 -13.24
C VAL A 92 -12.83 -33.29 -13.78
N MET A 93 -11.85 -32.82 -14.56
CA MET A 93 -12.05 -31.76 -15.56
C MET A 93 -11.64 -32.28 -16.93
N GLY A 94 -12.36 -31.91 -17.99
CA GLY A 94 -12.02 -32.36 -19.34
C GLY A 94 -12.92 -31.76 -20.40
N VAL A 95 -12.48 -31.82 -21.66
CA VAL A 95 -13.29 -31.34 -22.79
C VAL A 95 -14.26 -32.42 -23.23
N CYS A 96 -15.55 -32.06 -23.39
CA CYS A 96 -16.57 -32.97 -23.89
C CYS A 96 -17.57 -32.26 -24.82
N VAL A 97 -18.36 -33.07 -25.54
CA VAL A 97 -19.44 -32.58 -26.42
C VAL A 97 -20.78 -32.77 -25.71
N VAL A 98 -21.53 -31.69 -25.54
CA VAL A 98 -22.94 -31.73 -25.15
C VAL A 98 -23.77 -31.74 -26.44
N GLU A 99 -24.45 -32.85 -26.73
CA GLU A 99 -25.28 -32.98 -27.92
C GLU A 99 -26.55 -32.11 -27.81
N GLY A 100 -26.90 -31.42 -28.90
CA GLY A 100 -28.13 -30.62 -29.01
C GLY A 100 -29.35 -31.44 -29.44
N THR A 101 -30.53 -30.86 -29.26
CA THR A 101 -31.77 -31.46 -29.80
C THR A 101 -31.92 -31.15 -31.30
N PRO A 102 -32.12 -32.16 -32.18
CA PRO A 102 -32.39 -31.93 -33.59
C PRO A 102 -33.69 -31.15 -33.83
N ALA A 103 -33.63 -30.06 -34.60
CA ALA A 103 -34.77 -29.18 -34.85
C ALA A 103 -34.59 -28.34 -36.12
N ASN A 104 -35.70 -27.90 -36.74
CA ASN A 104 -35.66 -27.00 -37.92
C ASN A 104 -34.98 -25.65 -37.66
N ASN A 105 -34.97 -25.18 -36.41
CA ASN A 105 -34.21 -24.02 -35.96
C ASN A 105 -33.44 -24.41 -34.67
N PRO A 106 -32.23 -25.00 -34.80
CA PRO A 106 -31.57 -25.63 -33.68
C PRO A 106 -30.95 -24.60 -32.73
N GLN A 107 -31.29 -24.74 -31.45
CA GLN A 107 -30.80 -23.89 -30.37
C GLN A 107 -29.54 -24.49 -29.72
N PRO A 108 -28.67 -23.67 -29.11
CA PRO A 108 -27.60 -24.15 -28.23
C PRO A 108 -28.14 -25.08 -27.14
N PRO A 109 -27.44 -26.16 -26.76
CA PRO A 109 -27.82 -27.00 -25.64
C PRO A 109 -27.62 -26.24 -24.32
N ALA A 110 -28.37 -26.60 -23.30
CA ALA A 110 -28.25 -26.00 -21.97
C ALA A 110 -26.91 -26.39 -21.32
N LEU A 111 -26.13 -25.38 -20.90
CA LEU A 111 -24.91 -25.59 -20.13
C LEU A 111 -25.26 -26.01 -18.70
N ARG A 112 -24.57 -27.03 -18.18
CA ARG A 112 -24.69 -27.41 -16.78
C ARG A 112 -23.81 -26.49 -15.93
N ARG A 113 -24.42 -25.71 -15.04
CA ARG A 113 -23.76 -24.75 -14.14
C ARG A 113 -24.46 -24.74 -12.79
N ASP A 114 -24.27 -25.82 -12.05
CA ASP A 114 -24.76 -26.01 -10.70
C ASP A 114 -23.57 -26.16 -9.71
N LYS A 115 -23.85 -26.59 -8.47
CA LYS A 115 -22.82 -26.75 -7.43
C LYS A 115 -21.92 -27.98 -7.63
N GLN A 116 -22.30 -28.89 -8.51
CA GLN A 116 -21.62 -30.15 -8.76
C GLN A 116 -20.95 -30.18 -10.14
N VAL A 117 -21.50 -29.49 -11.14
CA VAL A 117 -20.94 -29.45 -12.49
C VAL A 117 -21.04 -28.06 -13.10
N TYR A 118 -19.96 -27.62 -13.74
CA TYR A 118 -19.86 -26.30 -14.34
C TYR A 118 -19.16 -26.34 -15.72
N ASP A 119 -19.90 -25.89 -16.75
CA ASP A 119 -19.44 -25.84 -18.14
C ASP A 119 -18.94 -24.45 -18.56
N LEU A 120 -17.77 -24.43 -19.20
CA LEU A 120 -17.29 -23.32 -20.05
C LEU A 120 -17.40 -23.74 -21.53
N GLN A 121 -18.25 -23.07 -22.30
CA GLN A 121 -18.47 -23.36 -23.73
C GLN A 121 -17.32 -22.81 -24.57
N LEU A 122 -16.46 -23.69 -25.07
CA LEU A 122 -15.32 -23.32 -25.93
C LEU A 122 -15.80 -22.99 -27.35
N ALA A 123 -16.77 -23.75 -27.86
CA ALA A 123 -17.42 -23.46 -29.14
C ALA A 123 -18.84 -24.04 -29.22
N LEU A 124 -19.64 -23.49 -30.13
CA LEU A 124 -20.85 -24.10 -30.68
C LEU A 124 -20.56 -24.69 -32.05
N VAL A 125 -21.08 -25.89 -32.31
CA VAL A 125 -20.82 -26.68 -33.51
C VAL A 125 -22.15 -26.92 -34.22
N LYS A 126 -22.33 -26.35 -35.41
CA LYS A 126 -23.53 -26.59 -36.22
C LYS A 126 -23.39 -27.93 -36.95
N VAL A 127 -24.15 -28.94 -36.52
CA VAL A 127 -24.22 -30.24 -37.19
C VAL A 127 -25.39 -30.22 -38.17
N GLU A 128 -25.08 -30.20 -39.46
CA GLU A 128 -26.09 -30.23 -40.52
C GLU A 128 -26.73 -31.63 -40.65
N THR A 129 -27.89 -31.67 -41.30
CA THR A 129 -28.63 -32.94 -41.52
C THR A 129 -27.76 -33.94 -42.30
N GLY A 130 -27.55 -35.13 -41.72
CA GLY A 130 -26.74 -36.18 -42.35
C GLY A 130 -25.25 -35.86 -42.54
N ALA A 131 -24.69 -34.88 -41.82
CA ALA A 131 -23.27 -34.55 -41.90
C ALA A 131 -22.35 -35.73 -41.52
N ILE A 132 -21.30 -35.93 -42.30
CA ILE A 132 -20.24 -36.94 -42.10
C ILE A 132 -18.85 -36.30 -41.84
N ALA A 133 -18.79 -34.97 -41.88
CA ALA A 133 -17.59 -34.17 -41.72
C ALA A 133 -17.96 -32.78 -41.19
N LEU A 134 -17.07 -32.17 -40.40
CA LEU A 134 -17.19 -30.82 -39.88
C LEU A 134 -16.09 -29.93 -40.48
N THR A 135 -16.48 -28.72 -40.86
CA THR A 135 -15.57 -27.66 -41.33
C THR A 135 -15.38 -26.61 -40.24
N GLN A 136 -14.30 -25.83 -40.30
CA GLN A 136 -14.10 -24.75 -39.32
C GLN A 136 -15.24 -23.72 -39.35
N SER A 137 -15.90 -23.52 -40.49
CA SER A 137 -17.10 -22.67 -40.63
C SER A 137 -18.33 -23.18 -39.90
N ALA A 138 -18.36 -24.46 -39.49
CA ALA A 138 -19.39 -25.01 -38.60
C ALA A 138 -19.10 -24.76 -37.11
N VAL A 139 -17.87 -24.35 -36.77
CA VAL A 139 -17.39 -24.13 -35.39
C VAL A 139 -17.39 -22.63 -35.06
N GLN A 140 -18.41 -22.19 -34.32
CA GLN A 140 -18.49 -20.85 -33.75
C GLN A 140 -17.73 -20.81 -32.43
N ASP A 141 -16.59 -20.11 -32.39
CA ASP A 141 -15.83 -19.86 -31.16
C ASP A 141 -16.65 -19.03 -30.17
N THR A 142 -16.68 -19.44 -28.91
CA THR A 142 -17.43 -18.77 -27.82
C THR A 142 -16.55 -18.39 -26.63
N ARG A 143 -15.22 -18.55 -26.71
CA ARG A 143 -14.28 -18.27 -25.60
C ARG A 143 -14.27 -16.80 -25.19
N THR A 144 -14.54 -15.89 -26.13
CA THR A 144 -14.66 -14.45 -25.90
C THR A 144 -15.95 -14.05 -25.16
N ASP A 145 -17.00 -14.87 -25.23
CA ASP A 145 -18.30 -14.56 -24.65
C ASP A 145 -18.34 -14.93 -23.15
N ARG A 146 -18.28 -13.91 -22.29
CA ARG A 146 -18.32 -14.06 -20.83
C ARG A 146 -19.64 -14.64 -20.28
N THR A 147 -20.70 -14.76 -21.08
CA THR A 147 -21.94 -15.40 -20.66
C THR A 147 -21.83 -16.93 -20.69
N VAL A 148 -21.13 -17.50 -21.67
CA VAL A 148 -21.01 -18.96 -21.88
C VAL A 148 -19.59 -19.51 -21.65
N CYS A 149 -18.56 -18.66 -21.73
CA CYS A 149 -17.19 -18.95 -21.32
C CYS A 149 -16.52 -17.69 -20.73
N GLY A 150 -15.76 -16.94 -21.54
CA GLY A 150 -14.94 -15.82 -21.13
C GLY A 150 -13.47 -16.18 -20.91
N TYR A 151 -12.59 -15.20 -21.11
CA TYR A 151 -11.17 -15.30 -20.75
C TYR A 151 -10.94 -14.94 -19.28
N THR A 152 -10.13 -15.75 -18.60
CA THR A 152 -9.69 -15.48 -17.21
C THR A 152 -8.32 -14.81 -17.18
N GLN A 153 -8.15 -13.81 -16.31
CA GLN A 153 -6.86 -13.21 -16.00
C GLN A 153 -6.13 -14.11 -14.99
N GLY A 154 -5.57 -15.23 -15.47
CA GLY A 154 -4.72 -16.08 -14.65
C GLY A 154 -3.45 -15.36 -14.19
N PHE A 155 -2.73 -15.92 -13.22
CA PHE A 155 -1.54 -15.29 -12.63
C PHE A 155 -0.44 -14.91 -13.65
N ASP A 156 -0.34 -15.63 -14.78
CA ASP A 156 0.57 -15.30 -15.91
C ASP A 156 0.13 -14.08 -16.75
N GLN A 157 -1.12 -13.62 -16.61
CA GLN A 157 -1.73 -12.52 -17.38
C GLN A 157 -2.33 -11.41 -16.50
N MET A 158 -1.93 -11.32 -15.22
CA MET A 158 -2.12 -10.09 -14.46
C MET A 158 -1.17 -9.01 -14.98
N ASP A 159 -1.53 -8.38 -16.09
CA ASP A 159 -0.93 -7.12 -16.49
C ASP A 159 -1.35 -6.04 -15.50
N PHE A 160 -0.52 -5.88 -14.46
CA PHE A 160 -0.68 -4.85 -13.46
C PHE A 160 -0.53 -3.44 -14.07
N SER A 161 -0.09 -3.24 -15.32
CA SER A 161 0.06 -1.90 -15.91
C SER A 161 -1.24 -1.09 -15.87
N GLN A 162 -2.40 -1.72 -16.10
CA GLN A 162 -3.68 -1.02 -16.05
C GLN A 162 -4.18 -0.79 -14.62
N LEU A 163 -3.84 -1.67 -13.67
CA LEU A 163 -4.09 -1.43 -12.24
C LEU A 163 -3.18 -0.32 -11.70
N MET A 164 -1.91 -0.28 -12.09
CA MET A 164 -0.97 0.77 -11.75
C MET A 164 -1.41 2.10 -12.37
N ALA A 165 -1.76 2.14 -13.66
CA ALA A 165 -2.27 3.35 -14.30
C ALA A 165 -3.56 3.89 -13.65
N GLN A 166 -4.42 3.01 -13.12
CA GLN A 166 -5.59 3.42 -12.31
C GLN A 166 -5.20 3.91 -10.91
N LEU A 167 -4.23 3.28 -10.23
CA LEU A 167 -3.68 3.76 -8.96
C LEU A 167 -2.94 5.10 -9.12
N ASP A 168 -2.18 5.28 -10.20
CA ASP A 168 -1.41 6.48 -10.52
C ASP A 168 -2.36 7.64 -10.86
N ALA A 169 -3.40 7.38 -11.67
CA ALA A 169 -4.45 8.36 -11.95
C ALA A 169 -5.22 8.76 -10.68
N TRP A 170 -5.60 7.80 -9.83
CA TRP A 170 -6.25 8.07 -8.55
C TRP A 170 -5.32 8.82 -7.58
N ALA A 171 -4.03 8.48 -7.54
CA ALA A 171 -3.04 9.17 -6.74
C ALA A 171 -2.83 10.62 -7.21
N GLU A 172 -2.86 10.86 -8.52
CA GLU A 172 -2.76 12.20 -9.12
C GLU A 172 -4.03 13.04 -8.90
N GLU A 173 -5.22 12.44 -8.99
CA GLU A 173 -6.49 13.06 -8.61
C GLU A 173 -6.50 13.44 -7.12
N TYR A 174 -6.14 12.50 -6.24
CA TYR A 174 -6.05 12.74 -4.80
C TYR A 174 -4.97 13.78 -4.45
N ARG A 175 -3.81 13.75 -5.12
CA ARG A 175 -2.75 14.77 -5.01
C ARG A 175 -3.27 16.14 -5.43
N THR A 176 -4.05 16.22 -6.50
CA THR A 176 -4.62 17.48 -7.01
C THR A 176 -5.63 18.04 -6.03
N GLY A 177 -6.64 17.27 -5.63
CA GLY A 177 -7.66 17.69 -4.66
C GLY A 177 -7.07 18.11 -3.31
N LYS A 178 -6.03 17.42 -2.81
CA LYS A 178 -5.34 17.82 -1.56
C LYS A 178 -4.49 19.08 -1.69
N ASN A 179 -3.96 19.38 -2.88
CA ASN A 179 -3.31 20.67 -3.13
C ASN A 179 -4.35 21.80 -3.25
N GLU A 180 -5.49 21.56 -3.92
CA GLU A 180 -6.57 22.55 -4.04
C GLU A 180 -7.20 22.88 -2.69
N GLU A 181 -7.47 21.87 -1.84
CA GLU A 181 -7.95 22.05 -0.46
C GLU A 181 -6.95 22.85 0.39
N PHE A 182 -5.65 22.56 0.26
CA PHE A 182 -4.59 23.31 0.95
C PHE A 182 -4.48 24.76 0.45
N GLN A 183 -4.53 25.00 -0.87
CA GLN A 183 -4.45 26.35 -1.45
C GLN A 183 -5.70 27.18 -1.08
N GLY A 184 -6.89 26.58 -1.12
CA GLY A 184 -8.13 27.23 -0.68
C GLY A 184 -8.10 27.62 0.79
N TRP A 185 -7.56 26.77 1.66
CA TRP A 185 -7.29 27.12 3.06
C TRP A 185 -6.24 28.23 3.19
N PHE A 186 -5.13 28.13 2.45
CA PHE A 186 -4.04 29.10 2.50
C PHE A 186 -4.47 30.49 2.04
N ASP A 187 -5.17 30.61 0.91
CA ASP A 187 -5.72 31.88 0.43
C ASP A 187 -6.80 32.42 1.36
N THR A 188 -7.60 31.56 2.03
CA THR A 188 -8.55 31.99 3.06
C THR A 188 -7.84 32.66 4.25
N ILE A 189 -6.76 32.04 4.77
CA ILE A 189 -5.97 32.61 5.87
C ILE A 189 -5.24 33.88 5.43
N LYS A 190 -4.66 33.88 4.22
CA LYS A 190 -3.96 35.01 3.62
C LYS A 190 -4.88 36.24 3.46
N ASN A 191 -6.07 36.07 2.90
CA ASN A 191 -7.02 37.17 2.71
C ASN A 191 -7.52 37.73 4.06
N GLN A 192 -7.74 36.88 5.07
CA GLN A 192 -8.07 37.35 6.42
C GLN A 192 -6.96 38.23 7.03
N LEU A 193 -5.70 37.92 6.74
CA LEU A 193 -4.53 38.68 7.21
C LEU A 193 -4.25 39.95 6.39
N THR A 194 -4.42 39.93 5.06
CA THR A 194 -4.23 41.13 4.23
C THR A 194 -5.32 42.17 4.47
N ASP A 195 -6.58 41.76 4.54
CA ASP A 195 -7.68 42.71 4.40
C ASP A 195 -8.02 43.36 5.75
N ASN A 196 -8.17 42.53 6.79
CA ASN A 196 -8.56 43.02 8.12
C ASN A 196 -7.39 43.62 8.89
N VAL A 197 -6.22 42.97 8.89
CA VAL A 197 -5.09 43.37 9.76
C VAL A 197 -4.33 44.55 9.17
N ALA A 198 -3.99 44.55 7.88
CA ALA A 198 -3.33 45.71 7.26
C ALA A 198 -4.29 46.91 7.12
N GLY A 199 -5.58 46.69 6.86
CA GLY A 199 -6.59 47.75 6.93
C GLY A 199 -6.67 48.41 8.31
N SER A 200 -6.74 47.60 9.38
CA SER A 200 -6.72 48.11 10.77
C SER A 200 -5.41 48.81 11.12
N LEU A 201 -4.27 48.33 10.62
CA LEU A 201 -2.96 48.96 10.88
C LEU A 201 -2.85 50.32 10.17
N GLN A 202 -3.31 50.42 8.92
CA GLN A 202 -3.34 51.68 8.19
C GLN A 202 -4.25 52.71 8.87
N ALA A 203 -5.40 52.29 9.42
CA ALA A 203 -6.28 53.18 10.19
C ALA A 203 -5.57 53.74 11.45
N GLN A 204 -4.80 52.92 12.17
CA GLN A 204 -4.02 53.36 13.33
C GLN A 204 -2.86 54.30 12.92
N ILE A 205 -2.18 54.03 11.81
CA ILE A 205 -1.13 54.90 11.25
C ILE A 205 -1.73 56.27 10.87
N ASN A 206 -2.92 56.31 10.28
CA ASN A 206 -3.61 57.55 9.95
C ASN A 206 -3.94 58.36 11.21
N GLN A 207 -4.55 57.73 12.23
CA GLN A 207 -4.83 58.38 13.52
C GLN A 207 -3.58 58.97 14.19
N ILE A 208 -2.47 58.21 14.20
CA ILE A 208 -1.18 58.70 14.73
C ILE A 208 -0.68 59.91 13.91
N THR A 209 -0.78 59.85 12.59
CA THR A 209 -0.36 60.93 11.67
C THR A 209 -1.19 62.19 11.86
N GLU A 210 -2.52 62.05 11.98
CA GLU A 210 -3.47 63.14 12.23
C GLU A 210 -3.29 63.78 13.62
N SER A 211 -2.86 63.01 14.62
CA SER A 211 -2.54 63.53 15.96
C SER A 211 -1.29 64.42 16.02
N LYS A 212 -0.43 64.37 14.99
CA LYS A 212 0.89 65.01 15.02
C LYS A 212 0.75 66.54 15.02
N GLY A 213 1.27 67.18 16.07
CA GLY A 213 1.19 68.64 16.27
C GLY A 213 -0.12 69.14 16.88
N GLN A 214 -1.10 68.26 17.14
CA GLN A 214 -2.34 68.64 17.82
C GLN A 214 -2.17 68.73 19.34
N PRO A 215 -2.95 69.56 20.05
CA PRO A 215 -2.93 69.60 21.52
C PRO A 215 -3.24 68.23 22.12
N GLY A 216 -2.30 67.67 22.89
CA GLY A 216 -2.40 66.33 23.48
C GLY A 216 -1.99 65.17 22.55
N GLY A 217 -1.59 65.44 21.31
CA GLY A 217 -1.04 64.46 20.37
C GLY A 217 0.49 64.39 20.41
N ILE A 218 1.09 63.73 19.41
CA ILE A 218 2.55 63.62 19.30
C ILE A 218 3.15 64.97 18.84
N ALA A 219 4.12 65.50 19.57
CA ALA A 219 4.76 66.77 19.23
C ALA A 219 5.43 66.77 17.84
N GLY A 220 5.12 67.79 17.02
CA GLY A 220 5.80 68.07 15.77
C GLY A 220 7.13 68.80 15.96
N GLN A 221 7.93 68.93 14.89
CA GLN A 221 9.16 69.73 14.93
C GLN A 221 8.88 71.21 15.23
N ASP A 222 7.72 71.70 14.81
CA ASP A 222 7.26 73.07 15.03
C ASP A 222 7.11 73.41 16.52
N ALA A 223 6.77 72.42 17.37
CA ALA A 223 6.73 72.60 18.82
C ALA A 223 8.13 72.76 19.43
N LEU A 224 9.15 72.10 18.86
CA LEU A 224 10.55 72.29 19.27
C LEU A 224 11.08 73.66 18.82
N GLN A 225 10.65 74.14 17.65
CA GLN A 225 10.97 75.49 17.18
C GLN A 225 10.29 76.56 18.05
N ALA A 226 9.01 76.41 18.38
CA ALA A 226 8.31 77.34 19.28
C ALA A 226 8.96 77.41 20.68
N LEU A 227 9.44 76.27 21.22
CA LEU A 227 10.24 76.25 22.44
C LEU A 227 11.57 77.01 22.27
N ALA A 228 12.25 76.88 21.13
CA ALA A 228 13.48 77.63 20.84
C ALA A 228 13.25 79.14 20.70
N ASP A 229 12.18 79.54 20.01
CA ASP A 229 11.81 80.95 19.76
C ASP A 229 11.38 81.67 21.05
N SER A 230 10.79 80.93 22.00
CA SER A 230 10.41 81.45 23.32
C SER A 230 11.59 81.77 24.25
N ARG A 231 12.83 81.42 23.88
CA ARG A 231 13.99 81.59 24.77
C ARG A 231 14.40 83.06 24.88
N GLY A 232 14.36 83.58 26.11
CA GLY A 232 14.67 84.98 26.41
C GLY A 232 13.54 85.97 26.13
N GLN A 233 12.35 85.49 25.76
CA GLN A 233 11.16 86.33 25.63
C GLN A 233 10.51 86.57 26.99
N ALA A 234 9.71 87.65 27.10
CA ALA A 234 8.79 87.80 28.22
C ALA A 234 7.80 86.62 28.26
N ASP A 235 7.50 86.13 29.47
CA ASP A 235 6.71 84.90 29.73
C ASP A 235 7.24 83.63 29.02
N GLY A 236 8.50 83.64 28.55
CA GLY A 236 9.17 82.57 27.83
C GLY A 236 10.20 81.79 28.66
N ILE A 237 11.06 81.03 27.98
CA ILE A 237 12.07 80.16 28.61
C ILE A 237 13.33 80.97 28.95
N ALA A 238 13.83 80.83 30.19
CA ALA A 238 15.00 81.56 30.66
C ALA A 238 16.29 81.25 29.87
N THR A 239 17.18 82.25 29.82
CA THR A 239 18.51 82.16 29.18
C THR A 239 19.62 81.96 30.22
N LEU A 240 20.78 81.48 29.74
CA LEU A 240 21.99 81.34 30.54
C LEU A 240 23.03 82.40 30.18
N ASP A 241 23.84 82.80 31.15
CA ASP A 241 25.01 83.65 30.99
C ASP A 241 26.23 82.85 30.46
N SER A 242 27.35 83.54 30.23
CA SER A 242 28.61 82.93 29.77
C SER A 242 29.30 82.03 30.81
N ALA A 243 28.78 81.94 32.04
CA ALA A 243 29.21 81.01 33.08
C ALA A 243 28.22 79.85 33.29
N GLY A 244 27.17 79.75 32.47
CA GLY A 244 26.15 78.70 32.53
C GLY A 244 25.10 78.88 33.64
N LYS A 245 24.97 80.07 34.23
CA LYS A 245 23.96 80.42 35.24
C LYS A 245 22.79 81.17 34.61
N LEU A 246 21.64 81.26 35.29
CA LEU A 246 20.50 82.05 34.81
C LEU A 246 20.90 83.52 34.63
N ALA A 247 20.73 84.06 33.43
CA ALA A 247 21.18 85.41 33.06
C ALA A 247 20.47 86.53 33.85
N GLN A 248 19.25 86.25 34.34
CA GLN A 248 18.54 87.03 35.33
C GLN A 248 18.26 86.14 36.53
N MET A 249 19.16 86.15 37.52
CA MET A 249 19.03 85.34 38.73
C MET A 249 18.09 86.05 39.73
N PRO A 250 17.03 85.41 40.23
CA PRO A 250 16.19 86.00 41.28
C PRO A 250 16.98 86.17 42.59
N THR A 251 16.60 87.14 43.42
CA THR A 251 17.27 87.38 44.71
C THR A 251 16.88 86.32 45.75
N ALA A 252 17.62 86.27 46.86
CA ALA A 252 17.31 85.41 48.00
C ALA A 252 15.90 85.64 48.58
N GLY A 253 15.35 86.86 48.44
CA GLY A 253 13.97 87.17 48.82
C GLY A 253 12.95 86.63 47.81
N ASP A 254 13.24 86.76 46.52
CA ASP A 254 12.34 86.30 45.43
C ASP A 254 12.20 84.77 45.38
N VAL A 255 13.19 84.02 45.90
CA VAL A 255 13.13 82.56 46.04
C VAL A 255 12.80 82.06 47.45
N GLY A 256 12.62 82.95 48.43
CA GLY A 256 12.31 82.58 49.81
C GLY A 256 13.40 81.77 50.54
N ALA A 257 14.68 82.13 50.36
CA ALA A 257 15.80 81.38 50.94
C ALA A 257 15.97 81.60 52.46
N ASP A 258 16.21 80.51 53.20
CA ASP A 258 16.32 80.47 54.66
C ASP A 258 17.59 81.14 55.24
N ALA A 259 17.49 81.53 56.51
CA ALA A 259 18.59 82.13 57.28
C ALA A 259 19.72 81.14 57.64
N ALA A 260 20.92 81.68 57.84
CA ALA A 260 22.11 80.91 58.17
C ALA A 260 21.97 80.16 59.51
N GLY A 261 21.95 78.83 59.45
CA GLY A 261 21.78 77.93 60.59
C GLY A 261 20.93 76.71 60.24
N SER A 262 19.88 76.90 59.42
CA SER A 262 18.96 75.82 58.99
C SER A 262 19.69 74.62 58.40
N ALA A 263 20.78 74.85 57.65
CA ALA A 263 21.59 73.79 57.03
C ALA A 263 22.08 72.71 58.01
N ALA A 264 22.39 73.05 59.28
CA ALA A 264 22.84 72.06 60.26
C ALA A 264 21.70 71.14 60.71
N ALA A 265 20.54 71.71 61.04
CA ALA A 265 19.34 70.94 61.41
C ALA A 265 18.80 70.10 60.23
N VAL A 266 18.86 70.65 59.01
CA VAL A 266 18.59 69.91 57.77
C VAL A 266 19.56 68.75 57.61
N GLN A 267 20.87 68.94 57.84
CA GLN A 267 21.85 67.86 57.73
C GLN A 267 21.63 66.73 58.75
N THR A 268 21.25 67.05 60.00
CA THR A 268 20.87 66.03 61.00
C THR A 268 19.61 65.28 60.58
N SER A 269 18.59 65.99 60.08
CA SER A 269 17.33 65.41 59.61
C SER A 269 17.55 64.52 58.39
N LEU A 270 18.38 64.97 57.44
CA LEU A 270 18.77 64.23 56.24
C LEU A 270 19.60 62.99 56.57
N GLY A 271 20.52 63.07 57.53
CA GLY A 271 21.29 61.92 58.03
C GLY A 271 20.39 60.85 58.68
N SER A 272 19.45 61.27 59.52
CA SER A 272 18.43 60.37 60.09
C SER A 272 17.55 59.74 59.01
N HIS A 273 17.14 60.52 58.02
CA HIS A 273 16.29 60.06 56.92
C HIS A 273 17.00 59.06 55.99
N THR A 274 18.21 59.38 55.53
CA THR A 274 19.00 58.54 54.62
C THR A 274 19.47 57.22 55.25
N GLY A 275 19.61 57.18 56.58
CA GLY A 275 19.85 55.94 57.32
C GLY A 275 18.62 55.05 57.53
N ASN A 276 17.40 55.56 57.29
CA ASN A 276 16.16 54.89 57.68
C ASN A 276 15.69 53.85 56.63
N LYS A 277 15.73 52.58 57.02
CA LYS A 277 15.32 51.44 56.19
C LYS A 277 13.87 50.97 56.41
N GLN A 278 13.10 51.57 57.32
CA GLN A 278 11.71 51.18 57.60
C GLN A 278 10.68 51.82 56.65
N ASN A 279 11.08 52.10 55.41
CA ASN A 279 10.24 52.74 54.38
C ASN A 279 9.53 54.02 54.89
N PRO A 280 10.28 55.05 55.35
CA PRO A 280 9.72 56.23 56.03
C PRO A 280 8.76 57.09 55.17
N HIS A 281 8.80 56.94 53.85
CA HIS A 281 7.89 57.61 52.91
C HIS A 281 6.69 56.73 52.51
N GLY A 282 6.53 55.53 53.08
CA GLY A 282 5.44 54.60 52.75
C GLY A 282 5.46 54.13 51.29
N VAL A 283 6.63 54.13 50.64
CA VAL A 283 6.79 53.88 49.21
C VAL A 283 6.28 52.47 48.87
N THR A 284 5.23 52.42 48.07
CA THR A 284 4.60 51.18 47.62
C THR A 284 5.40 50.53 46.49
N ALA A 285 5.19 49.23 46.27
CA ALA A 285 5.78 48.50 45.14
C ALA A 285 5.54 49.20 43.79
N ALA A 286 4.34 49.76 43.59
CA ALA A 286 3.98 50.51 42.39
C ALA A 286 4.85 51.77 42.17
N GLN A 287 5.23 52.49 43.23
CA GLN A 287 6.03 53.72 43.13
C GLN A 287 7.50 53.46 42.76
N VAL A 288 8.02 52.27 43.03
CA VAL A 288 9.38 51.84 42.58
C VAL A 288 9.35 51.03 41.27
N GLY A 289 8.19 50.92 40.62
CA GLY A 289 8.02 50.10 39.41
C GLY A 289 8.16 48.60 39.65
N ALA A 290 8.11 48.13 40.90
CA ALA A 290 8.14 46.71 41.22
C ALA A 290 6.82 46.06 40.80
N ALA A 291 6.92 45.03 39.96
CA ALA A 291 5.76 44.39 39.36
C ALA A 291 4.84 43.76 40.41
N LEU A 292 3.53 43.87 40.20
CA LEU A 292 2.50 43.41 41.13
C LEU A 292 2.57 41.89 41.37
N SER A 293 2.15 41.44 42.54
CA SER A 293 1.90 40.01 42.77
C SER A 293 0.80 39.53 41.82
N GLY A 294 1.10 38.52 41.01
CA GLY A 294 0.21 38.05 39.94
C GLY A 294 0.33 38.79 38.60
N HIS A 295 1.38 39.59 38.38
CA HIS A 295 1.67 40.12 37.04
C HIS A 295 1.99 39.00 36.04
N THR A 296 1.71 39.26 34.76
CA THR A 296 1.89 38.31 33.65
C THR A 296 2.87 38.86 32.62
N HIS A 297 3.79 38.02 32.13
CA HIS A 297 4.62 38.33 30.96
C HIS A 297 3.91 37.93 29.67
N THR A 298 4.14 38.68 28.59
CA THR A 298 3.80 38.24 27.23
C THR A 298 4.80 37.21 26.71
N ALA A 299 4.41 36.42 25.70
CA ALA A 299 5.29 35.44 25.06
C ALA A 299 6.64 36.05 24.60
N ALA A 300 6.61 37.25 24.02
CA ALA A 300 7.82 37.95 23.59
C ALA A 300 8.73 38.38 24.77
N GLN A 301 8.15 38.76 25.92
CA GLN A 301 8.92 39.17 27.11
C GLN A 301 9.69 38.00 27.77
N VAL A 302 9.30 36.75 27.50
CA VAL A 302 10.02 35.55 27.96
C VAL A 302 10.85 34.89 26.85
N GLY A 303 11.02 35.56 25.70
CA GLY A 303 11.82 35.07 24.58
C GLY A 303 11.18 33.94 23.77
N ALA A 304 9.88 33.71 23.89
CA ALA A 304 9.17 32.76 23.03
C ALA A 304 9.10 33.27 21.58
N ALA A 305 9.05 32.35 20.62
CA ALA A 305 9.01 32.68 19.20
C ALA A 305 7.75 33.51 18.83
N PRO A 306 7.83 34.41 17.82
CA PRO A 306 6.66 35.14 17.34
C PRO A 306 5.52 34.22 16.91
N SER A 307 4.27 34.67 16.99
CA SER A 307 3.11 33.93 16.45
C SER A 307 3.21 33.68 14.93
N SER A 308 4.05 34.45 14.23
CA SER A 308 4.37 34.30 12.81
C SER A 308 5.57 33.37 12.53
N HIS A 309 6.09 32.63 13.51
CA HIS A 309 7.13 31.63 13.24
C HIS A 309 6.55 30.46 12.45
N THR A 310 7.29 30.01 11.44
CA THR A 310 6.90 28.90 10.56
C THR A 310 7.91 27.78 10.66
N HIS A 311 7.44 26.55 10.83
CA HIS A 311 8.27 25.36 10.64
C HIS A 311 8.19 24.88 9.19
N THR A 312 9.33 24.57 8.58
CA THR A 312 9.37 23.73 7.37
C THR A 312 9.07 22.27 7.76
N ALA A 313 8.61 21.45 6.80
CA ALA A 313 8.37 20.02 7.04
C ALA A 313 9.59 19.31 7.67
N ALA A 314 10.79 19.64 7.19
CA ALA A 314 12.06 19.11 7.73
C ALA A 314 12.30 19.50 9.20
N GLN A 315 11.90 20.70 9.64
CA GLN A 315 12.07 21.16 11.02
C GLN A 315 11.14 20.47 12.03
N VAL A 316 10.05 19.85 11.57
CA VAL A 316 9.13 19.04 12.41
C VAL A 316 9.24 17.54 12.14
N GLY A 317 10.23 17.10 11.37
CA GLY A 317 10.42 15.68 11.01
C GLY A 317 9.35 15.11 10.08
N ALA A 318 8.49 15.94 9.49
CA ALA A 318 7.54 15.51 8.47
C ALA A 318 8.29 15.17 7.18
N ARG A 319 8.02 13.99 6.59
CA ARG A 319 8.55 13.62 5.28
C ARG A 319 8.04 14.64 4.23
N PRO A 320 8.87 15.07 3.26
CA PRO A 320 8.51 16.16 2.32
C PRO A 320 7.33 15.79 1.42
N SER A 321 6.68 16.79 0.81
CA SER A 321 5.52 16.58 -0.08
C SER A 321 5.83 15.79 -1.37
N SER A 322 7.10 15.64 -1.71
CA SER A 322 7.59 14.75 -2.78
C SER A 322 7.93 13.34 -2.32
N TRP A 323 7.75 13.01 -1.03
CA TRP A 323 7.99 11.67 -0.52
C TRP A 323 6.75 10.80 -0.72
N MET A 324 6.93 9.73 -1.49
CA MET A 324 5.96 8.64 -1.64
C MET A 324 6.50 7.39 -0.91
N PRO A 325 5.65 6.59 -0.26
CA PRO A 325 6.06 5.30 0.30
C PRO A 325 6.48 4.35 -0.83
N THR A 326 7.69 3.82 -0.75
CA THR A 326 8.09 2.70 -1.61
C THR A 326 7.39 1.42 -1.17
N LEU A 327 7.39 0.37 -2.01
CA LEU A 327 6.98 -0.98 -1.57
C LEU A 327 7.75 -1.42 -0.31
N GLY A 328 9.01 -1.00 -0.17
CA GLY A 328 9.83 -1.23 1.03
C GLY A 328 9.32 -0.50 2.29
N ASP A 329 8.82 0.73 2.16
CA ASP A 329 8.15 1.46 3.26
C ASP A 329 6.81 0.80 3.66
N LEU A 330 6.14 0.14 2.71
CA LEU A 330 4.91 -0.63 2.94
C LEU A 330 5.18 -2.06 3.46
N GLY A 331 6.45 -2.45 3.67
CA GLY A 331 6.81 -3.80 4.12
C GLY A 331 6.61 -4.91 3.08
N ILE A 332 6.50 -4.55 1.80
CA ILE A 332 6.33 -5.44 0.65
C ILE A 332 7.69 -5.63 -0.03
N ARG A 333 8.12 -6.88 -0.24
CA ARG A 333 9.40 -7.21 -0.89
C ARG A 333 9.24 -8.38 -1.85
N PHE A 334 9.69 -8.22 -3.08
CA PHE A 334 9.77 -9.27 -4.09
C PHE A 334 11.24 -9.57 -4.41
N GLY A 335 11.53 -10.80 -4.85
CA GLY A 335 12.86 -11.14 -5.34
C GLY A 335 13.02 -12.60 -5.74
N THR A 336 14.22 -12.95 -6.19
CA THR A 336 14.65 -14.34 -6.37
C THR A 336 15.25 -14.88 -5.08
N TRP A 337 15.11 -16.18 -4.83
CA TRP A 337 15.89 -16.91 -3.84
C TRP A 337 16.62 -18.08 -4.51
N THR A 338 17.75 -18.49 -3.92
CA THR A 338 18.52 -19.66 -4.37
C THR A 338 18.16 -20.85 -3.47
N PRO A 339 17.18 -21.68 -3.84
CA PRO A 339 16.86 -22.89 -3.10
C PRO A 339 18.03 -23.87 -3.11
N LYS A 340 18.06 -24.78 -2.13
CA LYS A 340 18.95 -25.94 -2.08
C LYS A 340 18.13 -27.18 -1.81
N ALA A 341 18.57 -28.34 -2.31
CA ALA A 341 17.96 -29.63 -2.05
C ALA A 341 18.93 -30.50 -1.22
N LYS A 342 18.63 -30.73 0.07
CA LYS A 342 19.53 -31.42 0.99
C LYS A 342 19.70 -32.88 0.56
N GLY A 343 20.91 -33.26 0.16
CA GLY A 343 21.24 -34.61 -0.33
C GLY A 343 21.00 -34.84 -1.84
N TRP A 344 20.71 -33.79 -2.61
CA TRP A 344 20.46 -33.85 -4.05
C TRP A 344 21.27 -32.77 -4.79
N THR A 345 21.64 -33.02 -6.04
CA THR A 345 22.32 -32.03 -6.91
C THR A 345 21.27 -31.21 -7.64
N LEU A 346 21.24 -29.90 -7.37
CA LEU A 346 20.34 -28.95 -8.06
C LEU A 346 20.99 -28.46 -9.38
N ALA A 347 20.27 -28.57 -10.49
CA ALA A 347 20.74 -28.09 -11.79
C ALA A 347 20.66 -26.56 -11.89
N SER A 348 21.55 -25.96 -12.69
CA SER A 348 21.66 -24.50 -12.88
C SER A 348 20.47 -23.82 -13.56
N SER A 349 19.55 -24.61 -14.15
CA SER A 349 18.26 -24.14 -14.67
C SER A 349 17.26 -23.77 -13.56
N SER A 350 17.46 -24.28 -12.35
CA SER A 350 16.51 -24.20 -11.23
C SER A 350 16.36 -22.78 -10.68
N LYS A 351 15.13 -22.36 -10.39
CA LYS A 351 14.81 -20.99 -9.96
C LYS A 351 13.87 -20.99 -8.76
N GLY A 352 14.05 -20.00 -7.89
CA GLY A 352 13.13 -19.67 -6.82
C GLY A 352 12.76 -18.18 -6.84
N TYR A 353 11.49 -17.88 -6.61
CA TYR A 353 10.93 -16.54 -6.47
C TYR A 353 10.23 -16.39 -5.12
N TYR A 354 10.16 -15.17 -4.58
CA TYR A 354 9.45 -14.88 -3.35
C TYR A 354 8.67 -13.56 -3.38
N ALA A 355 7.64 -13.49 -2.54
CA ALA A 355 6.96 -12.28 -2.10
C ALA A 355 6.88 -12.29 -0.56
N LYS A 356 7.34 -11.24 0.12
CA LYS A 356 7.10 -10.98 1.55
C LYS A 356 6.16 -9.79 1.69
N ILE A 357 5.14 -9.92 2.53
CA ILE A 357 4.18 -8.86 2.88
C ILE A 357 4.06 -8.86 4.41
N GLY A 358 4.77 -7.96 5.07
CA GLY A 358 4.90 -7.98 6.53
C GLY A 358 5.44 -9.34 7.00
N ARG A 359 4.70 -10.02 7.88
CA ARG A 359 5.05 -11.36 8.43
C ARG A 359 4.81 -12.52 7.45
N TRP A 360 4.10 -12.33 6.34
CA TRP A 360 3.76 -13.40 5.41
C TRP A 360 4.78 -13.50 4.29
N VAL A 361 5.18 -14.73 3.95
CA VAL A 361 6.05 -15.04 2.81
C VAL A 361 5.38 -16.10 1.94
N HIS A 362 5.38 -15.86 0.64
CA HIS A 362 5.09 -16.86 -0.38
C HIS A 362 6.32 -17.12 -1.24
N LEU A 363 6.59 -18.39 -1.54
CA LEU A 363 7.65 -18.87 -2.42
C LEU A 363 7.02 -19.60 -3.60
N SER A 364 7.57 -19.38 -4.79
CA SER A 364 7.34 -20.21 -5.97
C SER A 364 8.69 -20.73 -6.48
N PHE A 365 8.72 -21.95 -7.03
CA PHE A 365 9.95 -22.55 -7.53
C PHE A 365 9.71 -23.58 -8.64
N ASP A 366 10.75 -23.73 -9.45
CA ASP A 366 10.91 -24.71 -10.52
C ASP A 366 12.33 -25.27 -10.41
N LEU A 367 12.46 -26.54 -10.01
CA LEU A 367 13.72 -27.16 -9.59
C LEU A 367 13.99 -28.46 -10.34
N ALA A 368 15.05 -28.51 -11.14
CA ALA A 368 15.55 -29.76 -11.69
C ALA A 368 16.62 -30.33 -10.75
N ILE A 369 16.31 -31.45 -10.07
CA ILE A 369 17.23 -32.15 -9.17
C ILE A 369 17.70 -33.49 -9.76
N THR A 370 18.92 -33.89 -9.39
CA THR A 370 19.59 -35.12 -9.84
C THR A 370 20.37 -35.78 -8.69
N GLY A 371 20.69 -37.06 -8.85
CA GLY A 371 21.47 -37.84 -7.89
C GLY A 371 20.63 -38.84 -7.10
N ARG A 372 21.26 -39.51 -6.13
CA ARG A 372 20.62 -40.53 -5.28
C ARG A 372 20.89 -40.24 -3.81
N SER A 373 19.90 -39.72 -3.11
CA SER A 373 19.95 -39.59 -1.65
C SER A 373 19.65 -40.94 -0.99
N GLY A 374 20.34 -41.25 0.11
CA GLY A 374 20.04 -42.42 0.95
C GLY A 374 18.86 -42.20 1.90
N THR A 375 17.88 -41.40 1.51
CA THR A 375 16.75 -40.97 2.35
C THR A 375 15.46 -40.88 1.54
N ASP A 376 14.32 -41.10 2.18
CA ASP A 376 13.00 -41.23 1.54
C ASP A 376 12.29 -39.89 1.29
N SER A 377 13.03 -38.79 1.32
CA SER A 377 12.50 -37.43 1.30
C SER A 377 13.36 -36.49 0.48
N VAL A 378 12.73 -35.58 -0.25
CA VAL A 378 13.36 -34.33 -0.69
C VAL A 378 13.18 -33.30 0.42
N VAL A 379 14.24 -32.53 0.71
CA VAL A 379 14.19 -31.41 1.65
C VAL A 379 14.68 -30.17 0.93
N ILE A 380 13.79 -29.19 0.71
CA ILE A 380 14.17 -27.90 0.13
C ILE A 380 14.48 -26.93 1.26
N ASN A 381 15.74 -26.51 1.35
CA ASN A 381 16.24 -25.60 2.38
C ASN A 381 16.89 -24.34 1.76
N ASN A 382 17.52 -23.52 2.60
CA ASN A 382 18.07 -22.20 2.23
C ASN A 382 16.97 -21.15 1.93
N LEU A 383 15.89 -21.16 2.73
CA LEU A 383 14.76 -20.23 2.64
C LEU A 383 15.22 -18.76 2.75
N PRO A 384 14.58 -17.80 2.04
CA PRO A 384 14.99 -16.40 2.05
C PRO A 384 14.70 -15.67 3.36
N PHE A 385 13.78 -16.18 4.18
CA PHE A 385 13.44 -15.66 5.50
C PHE A 385 13.21 -16.83 6.46
N SER A 386 13.54 -16.63 7.74
CA SER A 386 13.32 -17.65 8.79
C SER A 386 11.82 -17.79 9.10
N PRO A 387 11.24 -19.00 8.96
CA PRO A 387 9.86 -19.23 9.37
C PRO A 387 9.63 -18.98 10.87
N ALA A 388 8.39 -18.65 11.21
CA ALA A 388 7.95 -18.49 12.59
C ALA A 388 8.15 -19.82 13.34
N SER A 389 8.60 -19.72 14.59
CA SER A 389 8.90 -20.89 15.41
C SER A 389 7.62 -21.52 15.97
N THR A 390 6.89 -22.24 15.11
CA THR A 390 5.79 -23.10 15.54
C THR A 390 6.36 -24.30 16.29
N SER A 391 5.88 -24.56 17.50
CA SER A 391 5.93 -25.91 18.08
C SER A 391 5.36 -26.90 17.06
N ALA A 392 6.01 -28.05 16.89
CA ALA A 392 5.80 -28.92 15.73
C ALA A 392 4.32 -29.33 15.57
N GLY A 393 3.64 -28.81 14.54
CA GLY A 393 2.24 -29.15 14.26
C GLY A 393 1.42 -28.23 13.34
N SER A 394 1.87 -27.05 12.91
CA SER A 394 1.02 -26.15 12.11
C SER A 394 1.76 -25.24 11.11
N VAL A 395 1.92 -25.70 9.87
CA VAL A 395 2.14 -24.84 8.68
C VAL A 395 1.17 -25.32 7.60
N SER A 396 0.53 -24.39 6.88
CA SER A 396 -0.74 -24.65 6.19
C SER A 396 -0.63 -24.70 4.67
N TYR A 397 -1.13 -25.80 4.09
CA TYR A 397 -1.47 -26.05 2.68
C TYR A 397 -0.36 -25.88 1.63
N TYR A 398 -0.25 -26.89 0.75
CA TYR A 398 0.84 -26.99 -0.24
C TYR A 398 0.32 -27.55 -1.57
N ASN A 399 0.68 -26.88 -2.67
CA ASN A 399 0.50 -27.40 -4.03
C ASN A 399 1.89 -27.71 -4.63
N PHE A 400 2.12 -28.96 -5.00
CA PHE A 400 3.42 -29.50 -5.38
C PHE A 400 3.27 -30.55 -6.48
N GLY A 401 3.92 -30.32 -7.62
CA GLY A 401 4.01 -31.26 -8.74
C GLY A 401 5.40 -31.87 -8.82
N VAL A 402 5.47 -33.20 -8.74
CA VAL A 402 6.68 -33.98 -9.02
C VAL A 402 6.62 -34.49 -10.45
N TYR A 403 7.64 -34.19 -11.25
CA TYR A 403 7.79 -34.68 -12.61
C TYR A 403 9.10 -35.46 -12.70
N ALA A 404 9.06 -36.74 -12.32
CA ALA A 404 10.22 -37.62 -12.38
C ALA A 404 10.42 -38.17 -13.81
N ASN A 405 11.47 -37.70 -14.49
CA ASN A 405 11.80 -38.16 -15.84
C ASN A 405 12.71 -39.39 -15.79
N GLY A 406 12.12 -40.51 -15.34
CA GLY A 406 12.76 -41.83 -15.24
C GLY A 406 12.34 -42.77 -16.37
N SER A 407 13.19 -43.74 -16.70
CA SER A 407 13.05 -44.64 -17.86
C SER A 407 11.93 -45.70 -17.77
N THR A 408 10.91 -45.49 -16.94
CA THR A 408 9.74 -46.38 -16.77
C THR A 408 8.42 -45.61 -16.78
N SER A 409 7.94 -45.30 -17.98
CA SER A 409 6.52 -45.22 -18.36
C SER A 409 5.46 -44.81 -17.30
N SER A 410 5.57 -43.64 -16.67
CA SER A 410 4.44 -42.72 -16.37
C SER A 410 4.88 -41.48 -15.56
N PRO A 411 4.46 -40.25 -15.92
CA PRO A 411 4.49 -39.12 -14.98
C PRO A 411 3.40 -39.31 -13.92
N PHE A 412 3.68 -38.98 -12.66
CA PHE A 412 2.75 -39.17 -11.53
C PHE A 412 2.67 -37.93 -10.63
N SER A 413 1.46 -37.44 -10.37
CA SER A 413 1.19 -36.32 -9.47
C SER A 413 1.01 -36.79 -8.02
N ALA A 414 2.08 -36.75 -7.24
CA ALA A 414 2.05 -37.13 -5.82
C ALA A 414 1.77 -35.92 -4.89
N LEU A 415 0.55 -35.86 -4.33
CA LEU A 415 0.24 -34.93 -3.23
C LEU A 415 1.17 -35.21 -2.05
N SER A 416 2.12 -34.31 -1.84
CA SER A 416 3.13 -34.43 -0.79
C SER A 416 2.74 -33.58 0.41
N THR A 417 2.52 -34.22 1.55
CA THR A 417 2.46 -33.52 2.83
C THR A 417 3.82 -32.90 3.09
N CYS A 418 3.84 -31.59 3.29
CA CYS A 418 5.05 -30.86 3.63
C CYS A 418 5.07 -30.54 5.13
N ILE A 419 6.23 -30.75 5.76
CA ILE A 419 6.46 -30.49 7.18
C ILE A 419 7.68 -29.56 7.31
N TYR A 420 7.58 -28.53 8.15
CA TYR A 420 8.72 -27.67 8.44
C TYR A 420 9.75 -28.39 9.32
N SER A 421 11.02 -28.31 8.92
CA SER A 421 12.14 -28.82 9.68
C SER A 421 12.74 -27.76 10.58
N GLY A 422 13.35 -28.17 11.70
CA GLY A 422 14.27 -27.31 12.43
C GLY A 422 15.46 -26.83 11.57
N ASP A 423 15.80 -27.55 10.49
CA ASP A 423 16.94 -27.30 9.60
C ASP A 423 16.73 -26.15 8.58
N SER A 424 15.87 -25.17 8.86
CA SER A 424 15.55 -24.04 7.97
C SER A 424 15.15 -24.47 6.56
N GLY A 425 14.21 -25.42 6.47
CA GLY A 425 13.74 -26.00 5.22
C GLY A 425 12.47 -26.83 5.36
N PHE A 426 11.90 -27.17 4.21
CA PHE A 426 10.64 -27.91 4.08
C PHE A 426 10.88 -29.35 3.62
N TYR A 427 10.31 -30.32 4.34
CA TYR A 427 10.40 -31.75 4.04
C TYR A 427 9.20 -32.17 3.20
N PHE A 428 9.42 -32.92 2.12
CA PHE A 428 8.36 -33.41 1.25
C PHE A 428 8.23 -34.93 1.38
N VAL A 429 7.03 -35.38 1.77
CA VAL A 429 6.66 -36.80 1.91
C VAL A 429 5.39 -37.06 1.12
N GLY A 430 5.47 -37.91 0.09
CA GLY A 430 4.35 -38.28 -0.76
C GLY A 430 3.53 -39.48 -0.26
N ASN A 431 2.54 -39.84 -1.07
CA ASN A 431 1.79 -41.10 -0.97
C ASN A 431 1.67 -41.71 -2.38
N TYR A 432 1.61 -43.04 -2.47
CA TYR A 432 1.34 -43.75 -3.72
C TYR A 432 0.53 -45.01 -3.43
N ALA A 433 -0.64 -45.15 -4.07
CA ALA A 433 -1.51 -46.33 -4.00
C ALA A 433 -1.64 -46.93 -2.57
N GLU A 434 -2.24 -46.14 -1.66
CA GLU A 434 -2.45 -46.46 -0.23
C GLU A 434 -1.17 -46.70 0.61
N ARG A 435 0.01 -46.74 0.01
CA ARG A 435 1.28 -46.74 0.72
C ARG A 435 1.68 -45.31 1.07
N SER A 436 1.58 -44.98 2.35
CA SER A 436 2.31 -43.85 2.93
C SER A 436 3.80 -43.99 2.66
N TRP A 437 4.49 -42.93 2.23
CA TRP A 437 5.95 -42.94 2.11
C TRP A 437 6.65 -42.80 3.48
N ARG A 438 6.12 -43.46 4.50
CA ARG A 438 6.95 -44.12 5.50
C ARG A 438 7.38 -45.44 4.89
N VAL A 439 8.55 -45.46 4.25
CA VAL A 439 9.19 -46.72 3.90
C VAL A 439 9.38 -47.51 5.20
N ALA A 440 8.64 -48.61 5.36
CA ALA A 440 8.95 -49.57 6.40
C ALA A 440 10.36 -50.08 6.12
N ALA A 441 11.28 -49.86 7.06
CA ALA A 441 12.71 -49.72 6.80
C ALA A 441 13.30 -50.76 5.83
N HIS A 442 13.73 -50.31 4.64
CA HIS A 442 15.09 -50.55 4.07
C HIS A 442 15.29 -50.09 2.60
N GLU A 443 14.26 -49.70 1.84
CA GLU A 443 14.40 -49.39 0.40
C GLU A 443 14.35 -47.88 0.09
N GLY A 444 15.52 -47.23 0.14
CA GLY A 444 15.69 -45.80 -0.15
C GLY A 444 15.49 -45.41 -1.62
N LEU A 445 14.90 -44.24 -1.85
CA LEU A 445 14.51 -43.67 -3.17
C LEU A 445 15.49 -44.00 -4.32
N GLY A 446 15.14 -45.04 -5.09
CA GLY A 446 15.91 -45.55 -6.22
C GLY A 446 15.75 -44.76 -7.52
N ILE A 447 15.63 -43.44 -7.46
CA ILE A 447 15.41 -42.60 -8.66
C ILE A 447 16.70 -42.50 -9.47
N SER A 448 16.70 -43.07 -10.68
CA SER A 448 17.75 -42.92 -11.68
C SER A 448 17.31 -41.97 -12.80
N GLY A 449 17.53 -40.66 -12.62
CA GLY A 449 17.19 -39.64 -13.61
C GLY A 449 17.24 -38.22 -13.06
N THR A 450 16.65 -37.30 -13.83
CA THR A 450 16.34 -35.93 -13.39
C THR A 450 14.88 -35.89 -12.92
N VAL A 451 14.63 -35.18 -11.82
CA VAL A 451 13.28 -34.89 -11.33
C VAL A 451 13.06 -33.39 -11.35
N GLU A 452 12.02 -32.95 -12.03
CA GLU A 452 11.56 -31.56 -12.01
C GLU A 452 10.51 -31.42 -10.90
N LEU A 453 10.70 -30.43 -10.02
CA LEU A 453 9.81 -30.11 -8.90
C LEU A 453 9.28 -28.70 -9.08
N VAL A 454 8.00 -28.59 -9.40
CA VAL A 454 7.31 -27.30 -9.58
C VAL A 454 6.30 -27.14 -8.46
N GLY A 455 6.37 -26.03 -7.72
CA GLY A 455 5.50 -25.85 -6.56
C GLY A 455 5.57 -24.49 -5.91
N SER A 456 4.74 -24.32 -4.89
CA SER A 456 4.71 -23.09 -4.08
C SER A 456 4.49 -23.40 -2.60
N ILE A 457 4.98 -22.51 -1.74
CA ILE A 457 4.91 -22.64 -0.28
C ILE A 457 4.59 -21.27 0.31
N SER A 458 3.60 -21.21 1.22
CA SER A 458 3.34 -20.03 2.03
C SER A 458 3.69 -20.30 3.49
N TYR A 459 4.30 -19.32 4.17
CA TYR A 459 4.63 -19.41 5.60
C TYR A 459 4.61 -18.03 6.27
N LEU A 460 4.52 -18.02 7.60
CA LEU A 460 4.72 -16.82 8.41
C LEU A 460 6.16 -16.78 8.92
N THR A 461 6.72 -15.59 9.10
CA THR A 461 8.04 -15.35 9.71
C THR A 461 7.92 -14.82 11.14
N ASN A 462 9.04 -14.76 11.86
CA ASN A 462 9.08 -14.25 13.23
C ASN A 462 9.11 -12.71 13.33
N ASP A 463 9.47 -12.00 12.25
CA ASP A 463 9.52 -10.53 12.10
C ASP A 463 8.21 -9.92 11.54
#